data_AF-A0A9X3K6I4-F1
#
_entry.id   AF-A0A9X3K6I4-F1
#
_cell.length_a   1.000
_cell.length_b   1.000
_cell.length_c   1.000
_cell.angle_alpha   90.00
_cell.angle_beta   90.00
_cell.angle_gamma   90.00
#
_symmetry.space_group_name_H-M   'P 1'
#
loop_
_entity.id
_entity.type
_entity.pdbx_description
1 polymer ?
#
loop_
_entity_poly.entity_id
_entity_poly.type
_entity_poly.pdbx_seq_one_letter_code
_entity_poly.pdbx_strand_id
1 'polypeptide(L)'
;MTRQFTIRIFLIAAILIQSYSAFEIFRINRLQKQHTEDLIELSMIKYGIFNVDEWKEQVATIVAKKIDEFQITDTNREEMRVKIQDFLYEQIRRFRNEYRDSNSGSIGGVFRNMVASVTKTFDELEKQIPTITEEILNFMEDPENRRDLKNWVRGKLDEYADKTFAEMDYTLHDHILAKHNSETRVEATQKLKAEIGTLNDGKIKYFVIIGLLYTLVLVSLFAGSADQPFTLLMVVIFSSILLFLGVLLPMIEIDARIDELSFTLLGEPVLFSDQVLYFKSKSIVEVVGLLIGQGKIDLFLVAVLVFLFSVIFPFSKLLATVIYLFRKSVRSNRAVAFMVFKTGKWSMADVMVVAIFMAYIGFSGIVSEQLGQLENISHTIDILTTNHSKLNEGFFLFTGFVLLSLFISMRVEKRLKRKSETE
;
A
#
# COMPACT_ATOMS: atom_id res chain seq x y z
N MET A 1 -51.40 12.58 -4.81
CA MET A 1 -50.79 11.87 -5.94
C MET A 1 -49.44 12.47 -6.35
N THR A 2 -49.35 13.81 -6.43
CA THR A 2 -48.15 14.60 -6.78
C THR A 2 -46.91 14.30 -5.93
N ARG A 3 -46.99 14.30 -4.58
CA ARG A 3 -45.81 14.07 -3.71
C ARG A 3 -45.12 12.71 -3.93
N GLN A 4 -45.87 11.64 -4.14
CA GLN A 4 -45.32 10.29 -4.38
C GLN A 4 -44.70 10.16 -5.77
N PHE A 5 -45.30 10.82 -6.77
CA PHE A 5 -44.77 10.86 -8.12
C PHE A 5 -43.43 11.61 -8.18
N THR A 6 -43.33 12.77 -7.53
CA THR A 6 -42.09 13.54 -7.44
C THR A 6 -40.94 12.75 -6.80
N ILE A 7 -41.22 11.99 -5.74
CA ILE A 7 -40.19 11.18 -5.06
C ILE A 7 -39.68 10.05 -5.95
N ARG A 8 -40.56 9.42 -6.73
CA ARG A 8 -40.15 8.36 -7.66
C ARG A 8 -39.24 8.92 -8.77
N ILE A 9 -39.58 10.07 -9.33
CA ILE A 9 -38.73 10.75 -10.32
C ILE A 9 -37.37 11.07 -9.70
N PHE A 10 -37.36 11.65 -8.50
CA PHE A 10 -36.14 11.93 -7.76
C PHE A 10 -35.28 10.67 -7.56
N LEU A 11 -35.86 9.56 -7.09
CA LEU A 11 -35.11 8.33 -6.85
C LEU A 11 -34.60 7.69 -8.15
N ILE A 12 -35.35 7.75 -9.24
CA ILE A 12 -34.88 7.31 -10.56
C ILE A 12 -33.65 8.12 -10.97
N ALA A 13 -33.73 9.45 -10.88
CA ALA A 13 -32.60 10.32 -11.17
C ALA A 13 -31.40 10.02 -10.25
N ALA A 14 -31.64 9.83 -8.95
CA ALA A 14 -30.62 9.48 -7.98
C ALA A 14 -29.92 8.15 -8.32
N ILE A 15 -30.66 7.12 -8.73
CA ILE A 15 -30.08 5.83 -9.12
C ILE A 15 -29.26 5.97 -10.41
N LEU A 16 -29.74 6.72 -11.40
CA LEU A 16 -28.99 6.94 -12.64
C LEU A 16 -27.68 7.69 -12.39
N ILE A 17 -27.74 8.78 -11.61
CA ILE A 17 -26.56 9.56 -11.23
C ILE A 17 -25.60 8.73 -10.37
N GLN A 18 -26.12 7.93 -9.43
CA GLN A 18 -25.31 7.03 -8.61
C GLN A 18 -24.65 5.94 -9.46
N SER A 19 -25.37 5.35 -10.41
CA SER A 19 -24.84 4.30 -11.29
C SER A 19 -23.71 4.83 -12.17
N TYR A 20 -23.89 6.03 -12.73
CA TYR A 20 -22.83 6.72 -13.48
C TYR A 20 -21.63 7.04 -12.59
N SER A 21 -21.87 7.64 -11.43
CA SER A 21 -20.80 7.95 -10.45
C SER A 21 -20.06 6.68 -9.99
N ALA A 22 -20.79 5.59 -9.76
CA ALA A 22 -20.23 4.29 -9.37
C ALA A 22 -19.31 3.73 -10.45
N PHE A 23 -19.74 3.79 -11.72
CA PHE A 23 -18.95 3.36 -12.86
C PHE A 23 -17.66 4.19 -13.00
N GLU A 24 -17.76 5.51 -12.88
CA GLU A 24 -16.59 6.40 -12.95
C GLU A 24 -15.61 6.14 -11.80
N ILE A 25 -16.11 5.97 -10.56
CA ILE A 25 -15.27 5.59 -9.41
C ILE A 25 -14.56 4.27 -9.67
N PHE A 26 -15.26 3.25 -10.16
CA PHE A 26 -14.66 1.95 -10.45
C PHE A 26 -13.58 2.05 -11.54
N ARG A 27 -13.83 2.81 -12.62
CA ARG A 27 -12.85 3.04 -13.69
C ARG A 27 -11.60 3.75 -13.17
N ILE A 28 -11.79 4.85 -12.44
CA ILE A 28 -10.69 5.65 -11.88
C ILE A 28 -9.90 4.82 -10.87
N ASN A 29 -10.57 4.10 -9.97
CA ASN A 29 -9.90 3.29 -8.96
C ASN A 29 -9.05 2.16 -9.57
N ARG A 30 -9.52 1.52 -10.65
CA ARG A 30 -8.73 0.50 -11.36
C ARG A 30 -7.43 1.08 -11.92
N LEU A 31 -7.51 2.24 -12.56
CA LEU A 31 -6.33 2.92 -13.12
C LEU A 31 -5.39 3.40 -12.01
N GLN A 32 -5.95 4.02 -10.97
CA GLN A 32 -5.21 4.45 -9.78
C GLN A 32 -4.46 3.29 -9.15
N LYS A 33 -5.14 2.15 -8.94
CA LYS A 33 -4.52 0.95 -8.36
C LYS A 33 -3.33 0.47 -9.17
N GLN A 34 -3.45 0.46 -10.50
CA GLN A 34 -2.36 0.06 -11.37
C GLN A 34 -1.15 1.02 -11.24
N HIS A 35 -1.37 2.33 -11.24
CA HIS A 35 -0.31 3.31 -11.05
C HIS A 35 0.31 3.23 -9.65
N THR A 36 -0.49 2.97 -8.62
CA THR A 36 0.02 2.75 -7.27
C THR A 36 0.86 1.47 -7.21
N GLU A 37 0.43 0.35 -7.80
CA GLU A 37 1.21 -0.89 -7.85
C GLU A 37 2.54 -0.68 -8.62
N ASP A 38 2.52 0.03 -9.75
CA ASP A 38 3.72 0.39 -10.50
C ASP A 38 4.68 1.27 -9.67
N LEU A 39 4.15 2.30 -9.00
CA LEU A 39 4.93 3.21 -8.14
C LEU A 39 5.57 2.46 -6.98
N ILE A 40 4.79 1.61 -6.32
CA ILE A 40 5.24 0.80 -5.20
C ILE A 40 6.37 -0.13 -5.62
N GLU A 41 6.23 -0.79 -6.78
CA GLU A 41 7.27 -1.67 -7.31
C GLU A 41 8.59 -0.90 -7.51
N LEU A 42 8.56 0.28 -8.14
CA LEU A 42 9.75 1.13 -8.31
C LEU A 42 10.37 1.60 -6.99
N SER A 43 9.56 1.71 -5.94
CA SER A 43 10.00 2.12 -4.59
C SER A 43 10.32 0.93 -3.68
N MET A 44 10.26 -0.32 -4.16
CA MET A 44 10.57 -1.49 -3.33
C MET A 44 12.02 -1.46 -2.83
N ILE A 45 12.22 -1.84 -1.56
CA ILE A 45 13.55 -1.89 -0.93
C ILE A 45 14.59 -2.71 -1.71
N LYS A 46 14.12 -3.70 -2.49
CA LYS A 46 15.00 -4.51 -3.35
C LYS A 46 15.73 -3.65 -4.37
N TYR A 47 15.13 -2.60 -4.92
CA TYR A 47 15.78 -1.72 -5.90
C TYR A 47 16.57 -0.58 -5.26
N GLY A 48 16.49 -0.41 -3.93
CA GLY A 48 17.24 0.60 -3.19
C GLY A 48 18.29 -0.03 -2.30
N ILE A 49 18.01 -0.18 -1.00
CA ILE A 49 19.02 -0.62 -0.01
C ILE A 49 19.62 -1.99 -0.33
N PHE A 50 18.87 -2.91 -0.96
CA PHE A 50 19.41 -4.25 -1.32
C PHE A 50 20.00 -4.31 -2.72
N ASN A 51 20.08 -3.16 -3.39
CA ASN A 51 20.59 -3.07 -4.73
C ASN A 51 22.07 -2.71 -4.73
N VAL A 52 22.89 -3.63 -5.20
CA VAL A 52 24.34 -3.46 -5.27
C VAL A 52 24.69 -2.32 -6.21
N ASP A 53 23.97 -2.15 -7.33
CA ASP A 53 24.24 -1.07 -8.29
C ASP A 53 24.01 0.31 -7.67
N GLU A 54 23.00 0.45 -6.81
CA GLU A 54 22.77 1.68 -6.04
C GLU A 54 23.93 1.96 -5.08
N TRP A 55 24.42 0.92 -4.38
CA TRP A 55 25.60 1.07 -3.52
C TRP A 55 26.86 1.41 -4.31
N LYS A 56 27.07 0.81 -5.48
CA LYS A 56 28.21 1.13 -6.35
C LYS A 56 28.20 2.62 -6.71
N GLU A 57 27.05 3.16 -7.11
CA GLU A 57 26.93 4.58 -7.47
C GLU A 57 27.20 5.51 -6.28
N GLN A 58 26.61 5.20 -5.12
CA GLN A 58 26.78 5.99 -3.90
C GLN A 58 28.23 5.98 -3.43
N VAL A 59 28.84 4.79 -3.33
CA VAL A 59 30.24 4.64 -2.88
C VAL A 59 31.21 5.28 -3.89
N ALA A 60 31.02 5.08 -5.19
CA ALA A 60 31.86 5.70 -6.22
C ALA A 60 31.80 7.24 -6.14
N THR A 61 30.61 7.80 -5.93
CA THR A 61 30.42 9.25 -5.79
C THR A 61 31.13 9.80 -4.56
N ILE A 62 31.02 9.12 -3.41
CA ILE A 62 31.67 9.54 -2.15
C ILE A 62 33.18 9.44 -2.26
N VAL A 63 33.71 8.32 -2.78
CA VAL A 63 35.15 8.11 -2.92
C VAL A 63 35.75 9.13 -3.89
N ALA A 64 35.11 9.39 -5.03
CA ALA A 64 35.56 10.41 -5.98
C ALA A 64 35.63 11.80 -5.33
N LYS A 65 34.57 12.19 -4.60
CA LYS A 65 34.52 13.47 -3.88
C LYS A 65 35.62 13.57 -2.82
N LYS A 66 35.86 12.52 -2.03
CA LYS A 66 36.90 12.54 -1.00
C LYS A 66 38.30 12.61 -1.58
N ILE A 67 38.56 11.93 -2.70
CA ILE A 67 39.86 12.01 -3.36
C ILE A 67 40.08 13.39 -4.00
N ASP A 68 39.04 14.02 -4.55
CA ASP A 68 39.12 15.41 -5.03
C ASP A 68 39.41 16.42 -3.89
N GLU A 69 38.85 16.19 -2.70
CA GLU A 69 39.13 16.98 -1.48
C GLU A 69 40.57 16.79 -0.96
N PHE A 70 41.16 15.61 -1.19
CA PHE A 70 42.59 15.37 -1.00
C PHE A 70 43.36 16.17 -2.08
N GLN A 71 43.58 17.47 -1.85
CA GLN A 71 44.50 18.26 -2.66
C GLN A 71 45.89 17.62 -2.61
N ILE A 72 46.21 16.85 -3.64
CA ILE A 72 47.51 16.21 -3.84
C ILE A 72 48.53 17.31 -4.06
N THR A 73 49.12 17.79 -2.97
CA THR A 73 50.37 18.53 -2.98
C THR A 73 51.48 17.52 -3.18
N ASP A 74 52.36 17.74 -4.16
CA ASP A 74 53.40 16.86 -4.71
C ASP A 74 54.32 16.17 -3.68
N THR A 75 53.76 15.29 -2.86
CA THR A 75 54.45 14.69 -1.73
C THR A 75 54.50 13.20 -1.96
N ASN A 76 55.73 12.72 -2.20
CA ASN A 76 56.25 11.37 -2.09
C ASN A 76 55.19 10.23 -2.18
N ARG A 77 55.18 9.50 -3.30
CA ARG A 77 54.29 8.36 -3.59
C ARG A 77 54.14 7.37 -2.43
N GLU A 78 55.22 7.11 -1.71
CA GLU A 78 55.23 6.24 -0.53
C GLU A 78 54.46 6.83 0.66
N GLU A 79 54.54 8.14 0.87
CA GLU A 79 53.78 8.82 1.93
C GLU A 79 52.29 8.84 1.59
N MET A 80 51.96 9.01 0.30
CA MET A 80 50.58 8.96 -0.19
C MET A 80 49.97 7.56 -0.09
N ARG A 81 50.75 6.53 -0.39
CA ARG A 81 50.38 5.12 -0.20
C ARG A 81 49.94 4.85 1.23
N VAL A 82 50.78 5.23 2.19
CA VAL A 82 50.49 5.03 3.62
C VAL A 82 49.22 5.79 4.02
N LYS A 83 49.09 7.06 3.60
CA LYS A 83 47.91 7.88 3.92
C LYS A 83 46.60 7.28 3.36
N ILE A 84 46.60 6.79 2.12
CA ILE A 84 45.42 6.20 1.50
C ILE A 84 45.07 4.86 2.15
N GLN A 85 46.07 3.99 2.39
CA GLN A 85 45.84 2.71 3.08
C GLN A 85 45.27 2.94 4.47
N ASP A 86 45.91 3.80 5.28
CA ASP A 86 45.45 4.10 6.64
C ASP A 86 44.03 4.67 6.63
N PHE A 87 43.73 5.57 5.69
CA PHE A 87 42.38 6.10 5.50
C PHE A 87 41.37 4.99 5.20
N LEU A 88 41.62 4.15 4.19
CA LEU A 88 40.69 3.07 3.81
C LEU A 88 40.50 2.06 4.97
N TYR A 89 41.58 1.67 5.66
CA TYR A 89 41.50 0.79 6.83
C TYR A 89 40.69 1.42 7.96
N GLU A 90 40.94 2.69 8.27
CA GLU A 90 40.24 3.39 9.34
C GLU A 90 38.73 3.48 9.04
N GLN A 91 38.37 3.74 7.79
CA GLN A 91 36.97 3.91 7.39
C GLN A 91 36.21 2.58 7.38
N ILE A 92 36.81 1.51 6.85
CA ILE A 92 36.22 0.16 6.95
C ILE A 92 36.09 -0.26 8.42
N ARG A 93 37.11 0.03 9.25
CA ARG A 93 37.09 -0.29 10.68
C ARG A 93 36.03 0.49 11.45
N ARG A 94 35.86 1.79 11.17
CA ARG A 94 34.80 2.63 11.74
C ARG A 94 33.43 2.05 11.37
N PHE A 95 33.18 1.82 10.08
CA PHE A 95 31.96 1.17 9.61
C PHE A 95 31.70 -0.18 10.32
N ARG A 96 32.71 -1.05 10.40
CA ARG A 96 32.59 -2.35 11.09
C ARG A 96 32.22 -2.18 12.56
N ASN A 97 32.96 -1.36 13.30
CA ASN A 97 32.79 -1.22 14.75
C ASN A 97 31.45 -0.58 15.11
N GLU A 98 30.96 0.30 14.26
CA GLU A 98 29.70 1.02 14.46
C GLU A 98 28.46 0.15 14.21
N TYR A 99 28.58 -0.88 13.35
CA TYR A 99 27.44 -1.68 12.89
C TYR A 99 27.44 -3.16 13.32
N ARG A 100 28.46 -3.66 14.04
CA ARG A 100 28.60 -5.08 14.41
C ARG A 100 27.84 -5.51 15.68
N ASP A 101 27.49 -4.57 16.57
CA ASP A 101 26.98 -4.88 17.93
C ASP A 101 25.47 -4.57 18.16
N SER A 102 24.60 -4.76 17.16
CA SER A 102 23.15 -4.57 17.35
C SER A 102 22.43 -5.82 17.91
N ASN A 103 21.64 -5.61 18.97
CA ASN A 103 21.14 -6.65 19.89
C ASN A 103 19.76 -7.22 19.52
N SER A 104 19.40 -8.33 20.19
CA SER A 104 18.41 -9.37 19.81
C SER A 104 16.92 -9.02 19.85
N GLY A 105 16.26 -9.07 18.69
CA GLY A 105 14.80 -9.20 18.52
C GLY A 105 14.45 -10.01 17.27
N SER A 106 13.26 -10.61 17.21
CA SER A 106 12.89 -11.62 16.18
C SER A 106 12.92 -11.12 14.72
N ILE A 107 12.71 -9.81 14.49
CA ILE A 107 12.89 -9.14 13.18
C ILE A 107 14.21 -8.37 13.07
N GLY A 108 14.85 -8.03 14.20
CA GLY A 108 16.25 -7.60 14.24
C GLY A 108 17.21 -8.60 13.60
N GLY A 109 16.82 -9.88 13.50
CA GLY A 109 17.57 -10.89 12.74
C GLY A 109 17.68 -10.61 11.23
N VAL A 110 16.67 -10.01 10.59
CA VAL A 110 16.69 -9.69 9.15
C VAL A 110 17.59 -8.49 8.87
N PHE A 111 17.45 -7.41 9.66
CA PHE A 111 18.34 -6.25 9.57
C PHE A 111 19.77 -6.59 9.95
N ARG A 112 19.97 -7.41 10.99
CA ARG A 112 21.30 -7.96 11.33
C ARG A 112 21.84 -8.80 10.18
N ASN A 113 21.04 -9.64 9.51
CA ASN A 113 21.54 -10.42 8.38
C ASN A 113 21.91 -9.53 7.19
N MET A 114 21.15 -8.47 6.94
CA MET A 114 21.44 -7.44 5.93
C MET A 114 22.76 -6.74 6.24
N VAL A 115 22.89 -6.14 7.42
CA VAL A 115 24.13 -5.47 7.88
C VAL A 115 25.30 -6.44 8.02
N ALA A 116 25.06 -7.68 8.45
CA ALA A 116 26.08 -8.73 8.54
C ALA A 116 26.57 -9.18 7.16
N SER A 117 25.70 -9.24 6.15
CA SER A 117 26.11 -9.55 4.77
C SER A 117 26.96 -8.43 4.20
N VAL A 118 26.58 -7.17 4.44
CA VAL A 118 27.34 -5.99 4.02
C VAL A 118 28.69 -5.93 4.75
N THR A 119 28.71 -6.05 6.07
CA THR A 119 29.96 -6.03 6.86
C THR A 119 30.91 -7.18 6.52
N LYS A 120 30.42 -8.41 6.29
CA LYS A 120 31.24 -9.52 5.76
C LYS A 120 31.83 -9.20 4.39
N THR A 121 31.10 -8.48 3.54
CA THR A 121 31.61 -8.02 2.25
C THR A 121 32.72 -6.98 2.44
N PHE A 122 32.54 -6.07 3.39
CA PHE A 122 33.59 -5.12 3.78
C PHE A 122 34.83 -5.79 4.37
N ASP A 123 34.69 -6.94 5.05
CA ASP A 123 35.83 -7.76 5.50
C ASP A 123 36.64 -8.33 4.31
N GLU A 124 35.97 -8.68 3.22
CA GLU A 124 36.62 -9.13 1.98
C GLU A 124 37.31 -7.95 1.25
N LEU A 125 36.67 -6.77 1.22
CA LEU A 125 37.23 -5.52 0.70
C LEU A 125 38.47 -5.06 1.49
N GLU A 126 38.50 -5.22 2.81
CA GLU A 126 39.65 -4.85 3.66
C GLU A 126 40.92 -5.57 3.20
N LYS A 127 40.82 -6.85 2.82
CA LYS A 127 41.97 -7.64 2.34
C LYS A 127 42.56 -7.09 1.04
N GLN A 128 41.77 -6.36 0.26
CA GLN A 128 42.16 -5.84 -1.05
C GLN A 128 42.63 -4.38 -1.00
N ILE A 129 42.56 -3.72 0.16
CA ILE A 129 43.04 -2.34 0.35
C ILE A 129 44.45 -2.10 -0.21
N PRO A 130 45.45 -3.00 -0.01
CA PRO A 130 46.78 -2.79 -0.57
C PRO A 130 46.78 -2.68 -2.10
N THR A 131 46.07 -3.58 -2.77
CA THR A 131 45.93 -3.60 -4.23
C THR A 131 45.16 -2.37 -4.72
N ILE A 132 44.04 -2.04 -4.06
CA ILE A 132 43.22 -0.86 -4.38
C ILE A 132 44.05 0.42 -4.23
N THR A 133 44.91 0.49 -3.22
CA THR A 133 45.75 1.67 -2.99
C THR A 133 46.80 1.85 -4.08
N GLU A 134 47.48 0.77 -4.52
CA GLU A 134 48.40 0.86 -5.66
C GLU A 134 47.69 1.32 -6.94
N GLU A 135 46.49 0.78 -7.16
CA GLU A 135 45.67 1.15 -8.31
C GLU A 135 45.24 2.62 -8.28
N ILE A 136 44.83 3.14 -7.11
CA ILE A 136 44.54 4.57 -6.92
C ILE A 136 45.79 5.43 -7.16
N LEU A 137 46.95 5.04 -6.62
CA LEU A 137 48.19 5.79 -6.81
C LEU A 137 48.59 5.87 -8.29
N ASN A 138 48.54 4.73 -9.00
CA ASN A 138 48.85 4.67 -10.42
C ASN A 138 47.87 5.52 -11.26
N PHE A 139 46.60 5.55 -10.86
CA PHE A 139 45.60 6.36 -11.54
C PHE A 139 45.80 7.87 -11.29
N MET A 140 46.21 8.27 -10.08
CA MET A 140 46.40 9.67 -9.68
C MET A 140 47.74 10.30 -10.14
N GLU A 141 48.68 9.50 -10.66
CA GLU A 141 49.93 9.96 -11.25
C GLU A 141 49.73 10.79 -12.53
N ASP A 142 48.61 10.59 -13.24
CA ASP A 142 48.24 11.38 -14.42
C ASP A 142 47.19 12.47 -14.07
N PRO A 143 47.49 13.76 -14.28
CA PRO A 143 46.54 14.86 -14.08
C PRO A 143 45.25 14.77 -14.91
N GLU A 144 45.27 14.15 -16.10
CA GLU A 144 44.05 13.94 -16.91
C GLU A 144 43.13 12.89 -16.28
N ASN A 145 43.69 11.82 -15.73
CA ASN A 145 42.93 10.72 -15.12
C ASN A 145 42.14 11.18 -13.89
N ARG A 146 42.66 12.15 -13.12
CA ARG A 146 41.96 12.69 -11.94
C ARG A 146 40.54 13.17 -12.24
N ARG A 147 40.27 13.65 -13.45
CA ARG A 147 38.94 14.12 -13.87
C ARG A 147 37.92 12.99 -14.10
N ASP A 148 38.39 11.76 -14.31
CA ASP A 148 37.54 10.59 -14.61
C ASP A 148 37.54 9.54 -13.49
N LEU A 149 38.06 9.92 -12.31
CA LEU A 149 38.19 9.05 -11.14
C LEU A 149 36.87 8.39 -10.75
N LYS A 150 35.76 9.11 -10.86
CA LYS A 150 34.43 8.57 -10.57
C LYS A 150 34.12 7.33 -11.44
N ASN A 151 34.36 7.42 -12.76
CA ASN A 151 34.07 6.31 -13.66
C ASN A 151 35.05 5.16 -13.47
N TRP A 152 36.32 5.46 -13.14
CA TRP A 152 37.32 4.45 -12.80
C TRP A 152 36.96 3.67 -11.52
N VAL A 153 36.60 4.38 -10.44
CA VAL A 153 36.16 3.75 -9.17
C VAL A 153 34.89 2.93 -9.42
N ARG A 154 33.93 3.44 -10.20
CA ARG A 154 32.73 2.68 -10.57
C ARG A 154 33.09 1.37 -11.27
N GLY A 155 33.95 1.42 -12.30
CA GLY A 155 34.38 0.22 -13.03
C GLY A 155 35.12 -0.80 -12.16
N LYS A 156 35.90 -0.35 -11.17
CA LYS A 156 36.52 -1.24 -10.18
C LYS A 156 35.50 -1.86 -9.23
N LEU A 157 34.54 -1.09 -8.75
CA LEU A 157 33.44 -1.61 -7.93
C LEU A 157 32.60 -2.63 -8.71
N ASP A 158 32.36 -2.41 -10.01
CA ASP A 158 31.70 -3.37 -10.90
C ASP A 158 32.48 -4.69 -10.97
N GLU A 159 33.80 -4.63 -11.21
CA GLU A 159 34.65 -5.83 -11.29
C GLU A 159 34.59 -6.72 -10.03
N TYR A 160 34.48 -6.10 -8.85
CA TYR A 160 34.36 -6.80 -7.58
C TYR A 160 32.93 -7.25 -7.29
N ALA A 161 31.94 -6.44 -7.68
CA ALA A 161 30.54 -6.75 -7.46
C ALA A 161 30.08 -7.95 -8.29
N ASP A 162 30.44 -8.02 -9.57
CA ASP A 162 30.04 -9.08 -10.49
C ASP A 162 30.57 -10.47 -10.06
N LYS A 163 31.67 -10.49 -9.30
CA LYS A 163 32.26 -11.72 -8.76
C LYS A 163 31.63 -12.18 -7.45
N THR A 164 30.88 -11.30 -6.77
CA THR A 164 30.46 -11.50 -5.37
C THR A 164 28.93 -11.51 -5.21
N PHE A 165 28.20 -10.78 -6.05
CA PHE A 165 26.77 -10.59 -5.94
C PHE A 165 26.02 -11.22 -7.12
N ALA A 166 24.81 -11.71 -6.84
CA ALA A 166 23.89 -12.10 -7.89
C ALA A 166 23.35 -10.85 -8.59
N GLU A 167 23.31 -10.85 -9.92
CA GLU A 167 22.69 -9.78 -10.70
C GLU A 167 21.23 -9.58 -10.30
N MET A 168 20.83 -8.32 -10.17
CA MET A 168 19.45 -7.96 -9.87
C MET A 168 18.58 -8.10 -11.11
N ASP A 169 17.44 -8.74 -10.95
CA ASP A 169 16.43 -8.82 -12.01
C ASP A 169 15.64 -7.51 -12.10
N TYR A 170 15.94 -6.72 -13.13
CA TYR A 170 15.24 -5.48 -13.46
C TYR A 170 14.10 -5.65 -14.48
N THR A 171 13.74 -6.87 -14.88
CA THR A 171 12.71 -7.09 -15.94
C THR A 171 11.40 -6.36 -15.66
N LEU A 172 10.90 -6.42 -14.42
CA LEU A 172 9.67 -5.74 -14.03
C LEU A 172 9.87 -4.23 -13.88
N HIS A 173 11.01 -3.80 -13.34
CA HIS A 173 11.39 -2.40 -13.20
C HIS A 173 11.42 -1.71 -14.58
N ASP A 174 12.16 -2.28 -15.54
CA ASP A 174 12.35 -1.71 -16.87
C ASP A 174 11.07 -1.76 -17.70
N HIS A 175 10.26 -2.81 -17.52
CA HIS A 175 8.93 -2.87 -18.11
C HIS A 175 8.04 -1.70 -17.62
N ILE A 176 8.11 -1.34 -16.33
CA ILE A 176 7.37 -0.19 -15.78
C ILE A 176 7.90 1.13 -16.37
N LEU A 177 9.22 1.29 -16.46
CA LEU A 177 9.81 2.49 -17.09
C LEU A 177 9.36 2.65 -18.54
N ALA A 178 9.42 1.57 -19.33
CA ALA A 178 8.98 1.56 -20.72
C ALA A 178 7.47 1.84 -20.85
N LYS A 179 6.64 1.23 -19.98
CA LYS A 179 5.18 1.44 -19.95
C LYS A 179 4.81 2.92 -19.72
N HIS A 180 5.60 3.63 -18.93
CA HIS A 180 5.37 5.04 -18.60
C HIS A 180 6.17 6.03 -19.47
N ASN A 181 6.97 5.53 -20.43
CA ASN A 181 7.88 6.32 -21.26
C ASN A 181 8.80 7.22 -20.42
N SER A 182 9.43 6.64 -19.41
CA SER A 182 10.38 7.33 -18.53
C SER A 182 11.76 6.72 -18.68
N GLU A 183 12.78 7.56 -18.75
CA GLU A 183 14.17 7.11 -18.89
C GLU A 183 14.78 6.74 -17.53
N THR A 184 14.26 7.33 -16.45
CA THR A 184 14.79 7.13 -15.10
C THR A 184 13.69 6.77 -14.10
N ARG A 185 14.08 6.05 -13.04
CA ARG A 185 13.21 5.75 -11.90
C ARG A 185 12.65 7.03 -11.25
N VAL A 186 13.46 8.07 -11.14
CA VAL A 186 13.05 9.35 -10.53
C VAL A 186 11.96 10.01 -11.36
N GLU A 187 12.11 10.06 -12.69
CA GLU A 187 11.10 10.60 -13.58
C GLU A 187 9.80 9.79 -13.52
N ALA A 188 9.89 8.46 -13.60
CA ALA A 188 8.73 7.57 -13.54
C ALA A 188 7.95 7.72 -12.23
N THR A 189 8.66 7.74 -11.10
CA THR A 189 8.04 7.88 -9.77
C THR A 189 7.37 9.25 -9.61
N GLN A 190 7.99 10.34 -10.09
CA GLN A 190 7.38 11.67 -10.05
C GLN A 190 6.12 11.74 -10.91
N LYS A 191 6.17 11.20 -12.12
CA LYS A 191 5.03 11.14 -13.05
C LYS A 191 3.87 10.34 -12.45
N LEU A 192 4.15 9.15 -11.94
CA LEU A 192 3.15 8.30 -11.28
C LEU A 192 2.51 8.98 -10.07
N LYS A 193 3.31 9.65 -9.21
CA LYS A 193 2.80 10.41 -8.06
C LYS A 193 1.83 11.52 -8.53
N ALA A 194 2.17 12.25 -9.59
CA ALA A 194 1.30 13.28 -10.16
C ALA A 194 0.01 12.69 -10.75
N GLU A 195 0.11 11.62 -11.54
CA GLU A 195 -1.06 10.94 -12.14
C GLU A 195 -2.01 10.39 -11.07
N ILE A 196 -1.49 9.74 -10.02
CA ILE A 196 -2.28 9.28 -8.87
C ILE A 196 -2.99 10.45 -8.19
N GLY A 197 -2.32 11.60 -8.02
CA GLY A 197 -2.92 12.83 -7.49
C GLY A 197 -4.12 13.30 -8.32
N THR A 198 -3.95 13.40 -9.64
CA THR A 198 -5.05 13.82 -10.54
C THR A 198 -6.23 12.86 -10.54
N LEU A 199 -5.97 11.55 -10.43
CA LEU A 199 -7.01 10.53 -10.33
C LEU A 199 -7.78 10.63 -9.01
N ASN A 200 -7.08 10.89 -7.89
CA ASN A 200 -7.71 11.11 -6.59
C ASN A 200 -8.66 12.31 -6.62
N ASP A 201 -8.20 13.45 -7.14
CA ASP A 201 -9.02 14.66 -7.28
C ASP A 201 -10.25 14.42 -8.16
N GLY A 202 -10.04 13.70 -9.28
CA GLY A 202 -11.10 13.29 -10.18
C GLY A 202 -12.15 12.39 -9.53
N LYS A 203 -11.76 11.58 -8.53
CA LYS A 203 -12.63 10.63 -7.83
C LYS A 203 -13.47 11.29 -6.74
N ILE A 204 -12.93 12.29 -6.04
CA ILE A 204 -13.58 12.97 -4.89
C ILE A 204 -14.95 13.51 -5.28
N LYS A 205 -15.09 14.13 -6.45
CA LYS A 205 -16.38 14.69 -6.91
C LYS A 205 -17.50 13.64 -6.97
N TYR A 206 -17.21 12.42 -7.40
CA TYR A 206 -18.19 11.35 -7.50
C TYR A 206 -18.58 10.81 -6.12
N PHE A 207 -17.62 10.73 -5.18
CA PHE A 207 -17.91 10.39 -3.79
C PHE A 207 -18.79 11.43 -3.11
N VAL A 208 -18.53 12.72 -3.33
CA VAL A 208 -19.37 13.81 -2.81
C VAL A 208 -20.79 13.69 -3.37
N ILE A 209 -20.94 13.44 -4.68
CA ILE A 209 -22.26 13.23 -5.30
C ILE A 209 -22.98 12.04 -4.66
N ILE A 210 -22.33 10.89 -4.50
CA ILE A 210 -22.92 9.72 -3.85
C ILE A 210 -23.31 10.03 -2.40
N GLY A 211 -22.48 10.75 -1.65
CA GLY A 211 -22.77 11.19 -0.29
C GLY A 211 -23.99 12.10 -0.18
N LEU A 212 -24.13 13.06 -1.08
CA LEU A 212 -25.32 13.93 -1.16
C LEU A 212 -26.57 13.15 -1.53
N LEU A 213 -26.49 12.23 -2.51
CA LEU A 213 -27.62 11.37 -2.86
C LEU A 213 -28.00 10.44 -1.70
N TYR A 214 -27.01 9.90 -0.99
CA TYR A 214 -27.23 9.04 0.18
C TYR A 214 -27.98 9.77 1.28
N THR A 215 -27.58 11.01 1.61
CA THR A 215 -28.27 11.82 2.63
C THR A 215 -29.70 12.16 2.20
N LEU A 216 -29.93 12.54 0.94
CA LEU A 216 -31.28 12.79 0.43
C LEU A 216 -32.17 11.54 0.46
N VAL A 217 -31.63 10.37 0.10
CA VAL A 217 -32.35 9.08 0.20
C VAL A 217 -32.71 8.79 1.66
N LEU A 218 -31.79 8.98 2.61
CA LEU A 218 -32.08 8.81 4.04
C LEU A 218 -33.20 9.76 4.51
N VAL A 219 -33.13 11.05 4.16
CA VAL A 219 -34.17 12.02 4.50
C VAL A 219 -35.52 11.60 3.93
N SER A 220 -35.56 11.10 2.68
CA SER A 220 -36.79 10.62 2.05
C SER A 220 -37.41 9.41 2.76
N LEU A 221 -36.56 8.53 3.34
CA LEU A 221 -36.99 7.44 4.20
C LEU A 221 -37.56 8.01 5.50
N PHE A 222 -36.82 8.88 6.20
CA PHE A 222 -37.24 9.47 7.49
C PHE A 222 -38.59 10.17 7.41
N ALA A 223 -38.82 10.96 6.35
CA ALA A 223 -40.05 11.71 6.12
C ALA A 223 -41.31 10.84 5.91
N GLY A 224 -41.19 9.50 5.86
CA GLY A 224 -42.32 8.58 5.71
C GLY A 224 -43.00 8.60 4.34
N SER A 225 -42.44 9.37 3.41
CA SER A 225 -42.94 9.47 2.06
C SER A 225 -42.53 8.31 1.17
N ALA A 226 -41.62 7.44 1.63
CA ALA A 226 -41.12 6.29 0.88
C ALA A 226 -41.79 4.94 1.22
N ASP A 227 -42.92 4.93 1.94
CA ASP A 227 -43.53 3.67 2.44
C ASP A 227 -44.21 2.81 1.34
N GLN A 228 -44.16 3.19 0.06
CA GLN A 228 -44.72 2.43 -1.06
C GLN A 228 -43.75 1.34 -1.59
N PRO A 229 -44.25 0.20 -2.13
CA PRO A 229 -43.37 -0.93 -2.48
C PRO A 229 -42.36 -0.58 -3.57
N PHE A 230 -42.80 0.16 -4.59
CA PHE A 230 -41.94 0.62 -5.69
C PHE A 230 -40.88 1.62 -5.22
N THR A 231 -41.23 2.50 -4.28
CA THR A 231 -40.27 3.45 -3.71
C THR A 231 -39.20 2.72 -2.88
N LEU A 232 -39.61 1.74 -2.06
CA LEU A 232 -38.67 0.89 -1.32
C LEU A 232 -37.79 0.04 -2.25
N LEU A 233 -38.33 -0.46 -3.37
CA LEU A 233 -37.54 -1.16 -4.38
C LEU A 233 -36.43 -0.26 -4.94
N MET A 234 -36.73 1.00 -5.27
CA MET A 234 -35.73 1.97 -5.74
C MET A 234 -34.62 2.18 -4.70
N VAL A 235 -34.98 2.31 -3.43
CA VAL A 235 -33.99 2.43 -2.34
C VAL A 235 -33.16 1.14 -2.17
N VAL A 236 -33.75 -0.04 -2.38
CA VAL A 236 -33.02 -1.32 -2.40
C VAL A 236 -32.03 -1.37 -3.56
N ILE A 237 -32.40 -0.89 -4.76
CA ILE A 237 -31.48 -0.80 -5.90
C ILE A 237 -30.32 0.16 -5.58
N PHE A 238 -30.62 1.34 -5.03
CA PHE A 238 -29.61 2.30 -4.59
C PHE A 238 -28.64 1.69 -3.56
N SER A 239 -29.16 0.93 -2.59
CA SER A 239 -28.38 0.21 -1.59
C SER A 239 -27.55 -0.93 -2.20
N SER A 240 -28.05 -1.60 -3.24
CA SER A 240 -27.34 -2.67 -3.94
C SER A 240 -26.09 -2.15 -4.66
N ILE A 241 -26.15 -0.95 -5.24
CA ILE A 241 -24.99 -0.30 -5.88
C ILE A 241 -23.89 -0.01 -4.85
N LEU A 242 -24.26 0.46 -3.65
CA LEU A 242 -23.31 0.68 -2.55
C LEU A 242 -22.65 -0.62 -2.08
N LEU A 243 -23.42 -1.72 -1.95
CA LEU A 243 -22.88 -3.03 -1.60
C LEU A 243 -21.84 -3.49 -2.64
N PHE A 244 -22.20 -3.38 -3.93
CA PHE A 244 -21.33 -3.82 -5.02
C PHE A 244 -20.01 -3.05 -5.04
N LEU A 245 -20.07 -1.72 -4.95
CA LEU A 245 -18.85 -0.91 -4.84
C LEU A 245 -18.07 -1.21 -3.56
N GLY A 246 -18.74 -1.35 -2.43
CA GLY A 246 -18.09 -1.61 -1.14
C GLY A 246 -17.30 -2.91 -1.12
N VAL A 247 -17.82 -3.95 -1.77
CA VAL A 247 -17.18 -5.27 -1.84
C VAL A 247 -16.06 -5.34 -2.89
N LEU A 248 -16.17 -4.57 -3.99
CA LEU A 248 -15.21 -4.60 -5.10
C LEU A 248 -14.05 -3.63 -4.97
N LEU A 249 -14.27 -2.46 -4.36
CA LEU A 249 -13.21 -1.49 -4.15
C LEU A 249 -12.30 -1.92 -2.98
N PRO A 250 -11.03 -1.50 -2.96
CA PRO A 250 -10.12 -1.79 -1.87
C PRO A 250 -10.72 -1.39 -0.52
N MET A 251 -10.63 -2.29 0.47
CA MET A 251 -11.11 -2.03 1.83
C MET A 251 -9.99 -1.57 2.75
N ILE A 252 -8.82 -2.17 2.62
CA ILE A 252 -7.64 -1.87 3.42
C ILE A 252 -6.46 -1.72 2.49
N GLU A 253 -5.69 -0.68 2.72
CA GLU A 253 -4.32 -0.54 2.24
C GLU A 253 -3.37 -0.83 3.39
N ILE A 254 -2.44 -1.73 3.12
CA ILE A 254 -1.30 -2.00 3.97
C ILE A 254 -0.09 -1.41 3.27
N ASP A 255 0.61 -0.53 3.96
CA ASP A 255 1.81 0.15 3.45
C ASP A 255 2.82 0.34 4.59
N ALA A 256 3.86 -0.47 4.56
CA ALA A 256 4.99 -0.43 5.48
C ALA A 256 6.24 -0.02 4.70
N ARG A 257 6.87 1.08 5.10
CA ARG A 257 8.06 1.60 4.43
C ARG A 257 9.03 2.27 5.40
N ILE A 258 10.28 2.36 4.96
CA ILE A 258 11.29 3.24 5.55
C ILE A 258 11.22 4.53 4.72
N ASP A 259 10.70 5.59 5.32
CA ASP A 259 10.57 6.89 4.65
C ASP A 259 11.94 7.51 4.40
N GLU A 260 12.81 7.38 5.39
CA GLU A 260 14.17 7.89 5.34
C GLU A 260 15.10 6.94 6.10
N LEU A 261 16.22 6.58 5.48
CA LEU A 261 17.36 5.97 6.13
C LEU A 261 18.56 6.82 5.78
N SER A 262 19.20 7.41 6.80
CA SER A 262 20.39 8.21 6.63
C SER A 262 21.50 7.78 7.58
N PHE A 263 22.72 7.80 7.08
CA PHE A 263 23.94 7.55 7.87
C PHE A 263 25.10 8.26 7.22
N THR A 264 26.21 8.38 7.95
CA THR A 264 27.44 8.99 7.42
C THR A 264 28.41 7.91 6.95
N LEU A 265 28.89 8.01 5.71
CA LEU A 265 29.94 7.18 5.15
C LEU A 265 31.08 8.07 4.66
N LEU A 266 32.30 7.84 5.14
CA LEU A 266 33.47 8.68 4.82
C LEU A 266 33.27 10.18 5.14
N GLY A 267 32.39 10.52 6.08
CA GLY A 267 32.05 11.93 6.37
C GLY A 267 31.04 12.56 5.41
N GLU A 268 30.49 11.79 4.46
CA GLU A 268 29.38 12.20 3.59
C GLU A 268 28.08 11.54 4.02
N PRO A 269 26.94 12.25 3.95
CA PRO A 269 25.64 11.65 4.23
C PRO A 269 25.21 10.74 3.08
N VAL A 270 24.85 9.51 3.40
CA VAL A 270 24.15 8.58 2.50
C VAL A 270 22.67 8.60 2.88
N LEU A 271 21.80 8.79 1.89
CA LEU A 271 20.36 8.89 2.09
C LEU A 271 19.63 7.89 1.19
N PHE A 272 18.84 7.01 1.79
CA PHE A 272 17.85 6.20 1.09
C PHE A 272 16.46 6.66 1.52
N SER A 273 15.65 7.12 0.57
CA SER A 273 14.29 7.55 0.84
C SER A 273 13.28 6.65 0.15
N ASP A 274 12.06 6.61 0.71
CA ASP A 274 10.89 5.98 0.10
C ASP A 274 11.07 4.48 -0.19
N GLN A 275 11.57 3.72 0.80
CA GLN A 275 11.89 2.30 0.67
C GLN A 275 10.72 1.42 1.15
N VAL A 276 9.93 0.92 0.21
CA VAL A 276 8.77 0.07 0.51
C VAL A 276 9.22 -1.33 0.92
N LEU A 277 8.81 -1.73 2.13
CA LEU A 277 9.06 -3.06 2.67
C LEU A 277 7.93 -4.02 2.31
N TYR A 278 6.69 -3.54 2.46
CA TYR A 278 5.52 -4.35 2.20
C TYR A 278 4.31 -3.48 1.83
N PHE A 279 3.65 -3.83 0.73
CA PHE A 279 2.46 -3.14 0.27
C PHE A 279 1.39 -4.10 -0.25
N LYS A 280 0.14 -3.91 0.17
CA LYS A 280 -1.05 -4.57 -0.39
C LYS A 280 -2.28 -3.66 -0.27
N SER A 281 -2.98 -3.44 -1.39
CA SER A 281 -4.29 -2.78 -1.41
C SER A 281 -5.32 -3.72 -2.02
N LYS A 282 -6.23 -4.27 -1.21
CA LYS A 282 -7.13 -5.37 -1.62
C LYS A 282 -8.59 -5.15 -1.22
N SER A 283 -9.51 -5.59 -2.08
CA SER A 283 -10.94 -5.67 -1.79
C SER A 283 -11.30 -6.98 -1.09
N ILE A 284 -12.55 -7.11 -0.60
CA ILE A 284 -13.01 -8.36 0.03
C ILE A 284 -12.90 -9.53 -0.95
N VAL A 285 -13.32 -9.33 -2.20
CA VAL A 285 -13.30 -10.39 -3.21
C VAL A 285 -11.87 -10.83 -3.51
N GLU A 286 -10.94 -9.88 -3.57
CA GLU A 286 -9.53 -10.19 -3.78
C GLU A 286 -8.91 -10.92 -2.59
N VAL A 287 -9.23 -10.51 -1.35
CA VAL A 287 -8.76 -11.21 -0.14
C VAL A 287 -9.28 -12.65 -0.11
N VAL A 288 -10.57 -12.87 -0.40
CA VAL A 288 -11.15 -14.22 -0.50
C VAL A 288 -10.42 -15.04 -1.56
N GLY A 289 -10.19 -14.48 -2.75
CA GLY A 289 -9.46 -15.16 -3.83
C GLY A 289 -8.02 -15.52 -3.43
N LEU A 290 -7.32 -14.61 -2.75
CA LEU A 290 -5.97 -14.83 -2.24
C LEU A 290 -5.92 -15.95 -1.18
N LEU A 291 -6.87 -15.96 -0.24
CA LEU A 291 -6.92 -16.98 0.81
C LEU A 291 -7.21 -18.38 0.25
N ILE A 292 -8.11 -18.48 -0.74
CA ILE A 292 -8.38 -19.75 -1.44
C ILE A 292 -7.15 -20.21 -2.23
N GLY A 293 -6.47 -19.29 -2.92
CA GLY A 293 -5.29 -19.58 -3.73
C GLY A 293 -4.07 -20.10 -2.95
N GLN A 294 -4.03 -19.89 -1.63
CA GLN A 294 -2.93 -20.38 -0.78
C GLN A 294 -2.99 -21.89 -0.48
N GLY A 295 -4.09 -22.58 -0.83
CA GLY A 295 -4.19 -24.05 -0.75
C GLY A 295 -4.22 -24.67 0.65
N LYS A 296 -4.22 -23.85 1.72
CA LYS A 296 -4.33 -24.31 3.11
C LYS A 296 -5.79 -24.41 3.54
N ILE A 297 -6.18 -25.52 4.16
CA ILE A 297 -7.57 -25.78 4.59
C ILE A 297 -8.06 -24.71 5.59
N ASP A 298 -7.21 -24.30 6.53
CA ASP A 298 -7.57 -23.29 7.53
C ASP A 298 -7.91 -21.95 6.87
N LEU A 299 -7.10 -21.54 5.90
CA LEU A 299 -7.31 -20.29 5.15
C LEU A 299 -8.51 -20.38 4.22
N PHE A 300 -8.76 -21.56 3.64
CA PHE A 300 -9.96 -21.81 2.85
C PHE A 300 -11.23 -21.65 3.70
N LEU A 301 -11.26 -22.20 4.91
CA LEU A 301 -12.39 -22.03 5.84
C LEU A 301 -12.61 -20.55 6.19
N VAL A 302 -11.53 -19.82 6.48
CA VAL A 302 -11.61 -18.37 6.73
C VAL A 302 -12.15 -17.62 5.50
N ALA A 303 -11.69 -17.98 4.29
CA ALA A 303 -12.16 -17.37 3.06
C ALA A 303 -13.67 -17.59 2.83
N VAL A 304 -14.15 -18.82 3.06
CA VAL A 304 -15.57 -19.16 2.96
C VAL A 304 -16.39 -18.36 3.97
N LEU A 305 -15.93 -18.24 5.22
CA LEU A 305 -16.60 -17.45 6.24
C LEU A 305 -16.69 -15.98 5.85
N VAL A 306 -15.58 -15.36 5.41
CA VAL A 306 -15.56 -13.96 4.95
C VAL A 306 -16.49 -13.78 3.75
N PHE A 307 -16.40 -14.64 2.73
CA PHE A 307 -17.26 -14.53 1.56
C PHE A 307 -18.75 -14.63 1.91
N LEU A 308 -19.09 -15.57 2.78
CA LEU A 308 -20.44 -15.78 3.26
C LEU A 308 -20.95 -14.55 4.04
N PHE A 309 -20.15 -14.05 5.01
CA PHE A 309 -20.47 -12.91 5.86
C PHE A 309 -20.15 -11.53 5.26
N SER A 310 -19.74 -11.43 4.01
CA SER A 310 -19.46 -10.11 3.40
C SER A 310 -20.16 -9.93 2.07
N VAL A 311 -20.52 -11.03 1.40
CA VAL A 311 -21.08 -11.00 0.05
C VAL A 311 -22.40 -11.76 -0.03
N ILE A 312 -22.44 -13.03 0.41
CA ILE A 312 -23.63 -13.87 0.23
C ILE A 312 -24.78 -13.42 1.11
N PHE A 313 -24.56 -13.22 2.40
CA PHE A 313 -25.61 -12.80 3.32
C PHE A 313 -26.16 -11.39 3.00
N PRO A 314 -25.34 -10.35 2.71
CA PRO A 314 -25.87 -9.03 2.39
C PRO A 314 -26.65 -9.01 1.08
N PHE A 315 -26.17 -9.73 0.08
CA PHE A 315 -26.88 -9.91 -1.19
C PHE A 315 -28.22 -10.65 -0.99
N SER A 316 -28.19 -11.77 -0.26
CA SER A 316 -29.39 -12.56 0.05
C SER A 316 -30.44 -11.73 0.83
N LYS A 317 -30.00 -10.81 1.69
CA LYS A 317 -30.88 -9.88 2.42
C LYS A 317 -31.59 -8.92 1.48
N LEU A 318 -30.88 -8.33 0.52
CA LEU A 318 -31.47 -7.45 -0.48
C LEU A 318 -32.47 -8.21 -1.35
N LEU A 319 -32.10 -9.40 -1.82
CA LEU A 319 -32.99 -10.25 -2.62
C LEU A 319 -34.25 -10.67 -1.85
N ALA A 320 -34.09 -11.10 -0.60
CA ALA A 320 -35.21 -11.43 0.28
C ALA A 320 -36.12 -10.21 0.50
N THR A 321 -35.56 -9.01 0.63
CA THR A 321 -36.33 -7.76 0.77
C THR A 321 -37.17 -7.49 -0.47
N VAL A 322 -36.61 -7.65 -1.68
CA VAL A 322 -37.36 -7.50 -2.94
C VAL A 322 -38.50 -8.52 -3.01
N ILE A 323 -38.22 -9.80 -2.78
CA ILE A 323 -39.22 -10.86 -2.83
C ILE A 323 -40.35 -10.58 -1.82
N TYR A 324 -40.00 -10.16 -0.62
CA TYR A 324 -40.95 -9.87 0.46
C TYR A 324 -41.86 -8.66 0.16
N LEU A 325 -41.35 -7.65 -0.56
CA LEU A 325 -42.11 -6.47 -0.97
C LEU A 325 -43.25 -6.83 -1.93
N PHE A 326 -42.99 -7.67 -2.93
CA PHE A 326 -43.95 -7.94 -4.02
C PHE A 326 -44.77 -9.22 -3.82
N ARG A 327 -44.23 -10.25 -3.15
CA ARG A 327 -44.89 -11.56 -3.07
C ARG A 327 -45.52 -11.80 -1.70
N LYS A 328 -46.85 -11.64 -1.61
CA LYS A 328 -47.61 -11.88 -0.37
C LYS A 328 -47.47 -13.33 0.15
N SER A 329 -47.41 -14.32 -0.74
CA SER A 329 -47.33 -15.75 -0.38
C SER A 329 -46.05 -16.13 0.37
N VAL A 330 -45.00 -15.32 0.27
CA VAL A 330 -43.69 -15.58 0.89
C VAL A 330 -43.56 -14.87 2.25
N ARG A 331 -44.52 -13.99 2.60
CA ARG A 331 -44.51 -13.29 3.90
C ARG A 331 -44.73 -14.21 5.09
N SER A 332 -45.36 -15.36 4.89
CA SER A 332 -45.52 -16.41 5.89
C SER A 332 -44.28 -17.29 6.06
N ASN A 333 -43.30 -17.22 5.14
CA ASN A 333 -42.09 -18.03 5.23
C ASN A 333 -41.14 -17.46 6.28
N ARG A 334 -40.91 -18.25 7.34
CA ARG A 334 -40.04 -17.89 8.46
C ARG A 334 -38.60 -17.59 8.03
N ALA A 335 -38.08 -18.27 7.00
CA ALA A 335 -36.71 -18.06 6.52
C ALA A 335 -36.54 -16.69 5.84
N VAL A 336 -37.51 -16.28 5.01
CA VAL A 336 -37.47 -14.96 4.34
C VAL A 336 -37.71 -13.83 5.34
N ALA A 337 -38.66 -13.99 6.26
CA ALA A 337 -38.88 -13.04 7.34
C ALA A 337 -37.65 -12.93 8.26
N PHE A 338 -36.97 -14.04 8.55
CA PHE A 338 -35.69 -14.05 9.27
C PHE A 338 -34.62 -13.27 8.50
N MET A 339 -34.47 -13.56 7.19
CA MET A 339 -33.47 -12.92 6.33
C MET A 339 -33.66 -11.41 6.21
N VAL A 340 -34.90 -10.90 6.26
CA VAL A 340 -35.17 -9.45 6.16
C VAL A 340 -35.07 -8.76 7.53
N PHE A 341 -35.70 -9.32 8.57
CA PHE A 341 -35.89 -8.60 9.85
C PHE A 341 -34.94 -9.02 10.97
N LYS A 342 -34.39 -10.22 10.94
CA LYS A 342 -33.52 -10.72 12.01
C LYS A 342 -32.04 -10.60 11.67
N THR A 343 -31.63 -10.81 10.41
CA THR A 343 -30.21 -10.65 10.00
C THR A 343 -29.68 -9.22 10.14
N GLY A 344 -30.56 -8.22 10.22
CA GLY A 344 -30.16 -6.85 10.58
C GLY A 344 -29.99 -6.62 12.09
N LYS A 345 -30.62 -7.46 12.93
CA LYS A 345 -30.51 -7.40 14.41
C LYS A 345 -29.26 -8.12 14.91
N TRP A 346 -28.83 -9.16 14.20
CA TRP A 346 -27.48 -9.71 14.34
C TRP A 346 -26.58 -8.81 13.50
N SER A 347 -25.95 -7.81 14.11
CA SER A 347 -25.29 -6.76 13.34
C SER A 347 -24.07 -7.31 12.58
N MET A 348 -24.34 -7.77 11.37
CA MET A 348 -23.37 -8.21 10.40
C MET A 348 -22.44 -7.07 9.97
N ALA A 349 -22.95 -5.83 10.01
CA ALA A 349 -22.12 -4.63 9.96
C ALA A 349 -21.14 -4.62 11.12
N ASP A 350 -21.61 -4.76 12.36
CA ASP A 350 -20.75 -4.63 13.53
C ASP A 350 -19.71 -5.75 13.53
N VAL A 351 -20.09 -7.00 13.24
CA VAL A 351 -19.13 -8.11 13.14
C VAL A 351 -18.07 -7.84 12.08
N MET A 352 -18.45 -7.38 10.89
CA MET A 352 -17.46 -7.17 9.84
C MET A 352 -16.63 -5.90 10.05
N VAL A 353 -17.24 -4.80 10.48
CA VAL A 353 -16.53 -3.56 10.80
C VAL A 353 -15.55 -3.83 11.94
N VAL A 354 -15.95 -4.54 13.00
CA VAL A 354 -15.05 -4.96 14.09
C VAL A 354 -13.95 -5.89 13.56
N ALA A 355 -14.25 -6.84 12.68
CA ALA A 355 -13.23 -7.75 12.13
C ALA A 355 -12.19 -6.99 11.28
N ILE A 356 -12.64 -6.10 10.38
CA ILE A 356 -11.77 -5.25 9.56
C ILE A 356 -10.96 -4.30 10.46
N PHE A 357 -11.58 -3.72 11.48
CA PHE A 357 -10.93 -2.82 12.41
C PHE A 357 -9.90 -3.53 13.29
N MET A 358 -10.21 -4.74 13.80
CA MET A 358 -9.25 -5.57 14.55
C MET A 358 -8.13 -6.09 13.67
N ALA A 359 -8.41 -6.45 12.42
CA ALA A 359 -7.37 -6.82 11.46
C ALA A 359 -6.47 -5.62 11.14
N TYR A 360 -7.05 -4.44 10.94
CA TYR A 360 -6.31 -3.20 10.71
C TYR A 360 -5.48 -2.82 11.93
N ILE A 361 -6.04 -2.77 13.14
CA ILE A 361 -5.31 -2.46 14.38
C ILE A 361 -4.26 -3.52 14.67
N GLY A 362 -4.58 -4.80 14.50
CA GLY A 362 -3.64 -5.89 14.74
C GLY A 362 -2.45 -5.82 13.79
N PHE A 363 -2.72 -5.67 12.50
CA PHE A 363 -1.66 -5.54 11.49
C PHE A 363 -0.87 -4.25 11.66
N SER A 364 -1.56 -3.11 11.81
CA SER A 364 -0.96 -1.80 11.98
C SER A 364 -0.12 -1.74 13.26
N GLY A 365 -0.62 -2.30 14.37
CA GLY A 365 0.10 -2.41 15.63
C GLY A 365 1.35 -3.27 15.52
N ILE A 366 1.24 -4.46 14.93
CA ILE A 366 2.41 -5.33 14.69
C ILE A 366 3.42 -4.61 13.80
N VAL A 367 3.00 -4.06 12.66
CA VAL A 367 3.92 -3.37 11.75
C VAL A 367 4.57 -2.18 12.42
N SER A 368 3.82 -1.31 13.09
CA SER A 368 4.36 -0.15 13.80
C SER A 368 5.32 -0.57 14.92
N GLU A 369 5.04 -1.66 15.65
CA GLU A 369 5.97 -2.19 16.66
C GLU A 369 7.26 -2.70 16.01
N GLN A 370 7.16 -3.46 14.91
CA GLN A 370 8.33 -3.97 14.18
C GLN A 370 9.15 -2.85 13.54
N LEU A 371 8.49 -1.83 13.01
CA LEU A 371 9.11 -0.63 12.44
C LEU A 371 9.78 0.23 13.53
N GLY A 372 9.12 0.43 14.67
CA GLY A 372 9.72 1.11 15.82
C GLY A 372 10.91 0.36 16.42
N GLN A 373 10.94 -0.98 16.31
CA GLN A 373 12.14 -1.75 16.63
C GLN A 373 13.31 -1.45 15.67
N LEU A 374 13.04 -1.20 14.39
CA LEU A 374 14.06 -0.82 13.39
C LEU A 374 14.66 0.57 13.66
N GLU A 375 13.82 1.54 14.00
CA GLU A 375 14.23 2.91 14.34
C GLU A 375 15.21 2.96 15.52
N ASN A 376 15.14 1.99 16.43
CA ASN A 376 15.98 1.93 17.62
C ASN A 376 17.23 1.03 17.49
N ILE A 377 17.55 0.50 16.29
CA ILE A 377 18.66 -0.46 16.12
C ILE A 377 20.05 0.16 16.26
N SER A 378 20.21 1.44 15.94
CA SER A 378 21.51 2.12 16.02
C SER A 378 21.35 3.60 16.31
N HIS A 379 22.20 4.14 17.19
CA HIS A 379 22.33 5.58 17.43
C HIS A 379 23.09 6.31 16.31
N THR A 380 23.61 5.59 15.32
CA THR A 380 24.36 6.14 14.18
C THR A 380 23.51 6.24 12.91
N ILE A 381 22.49 5.40 12.75
CA ILE A 381 21.61 5.42 11.58
C ILE A 381 20.29 6.07 11.98
N ASP A 382 19.98 7.20 11.37
CA ASP A 382 18.66 7.81 11.50
C ASP A 382 17.71 7.09 10.54
N ILE A 383 16.79 6.30 11.08
CA ILE A 383 15.80 5.55 10.32
C ILE A 383 14.40 6.04 10.69
N LEU A 384 13.75 6.73 9.77
CA LEU A 384 12.34 7.11 9.87
C LEU A 384 11.49 6.03 9.21
N THR A 385 10.70 5.33 10.02
CA THR A 385 9.78 4.31 9.54
C THR A 385 8.34 4.76 9.72
N THR A 386 7.50 4.56 8.70
CA THR A 386 6.10 4.95 8.77
C THR A 386 5.19 3.83 8.29
N ASN A 387 4.10 3.68 9.03
CA ASN A 387 2.98 2.84 8.65
C ASN A 387 1.91 3.71 7.99
N HIS A 388 1.89 3.70 6.66
CA HIS A 388 0.91 4.42 5.84
C HIS A 388 -0.37 3.61 5.59
N SER A 389 -0.57 2.51 6.32
CA SER A 389 -1.77 1.70 6.20
C SER A 389 -3.02 2.54 6.50
N LYS A 390 -4.09 2.34 5.72
CA LYS A 390 -5.34 3.09 5.86
C LYS A 390 -6.56 2.26 5.46
N LEU A 391 -7.73 2.68 5.94
CA LEU A 391 -9.00 2.20 5.42
C LEU A 391 -9.31 2.94 4.10
N ASN A 392 -9.66 2.16 3.08
CA ASN A 392 -9.96 2.68 1.74
C ASN A 392 -11.48 2.80 1.51
N GLU A 393 -11.86 3.26 0.32
CA GLU A 393 -13.23 3.68 0.05
C GLU A 393 -14.25 2.54 0.08
N GLY A 394 -13.82 1.30 -0.20
CA GLY A 394 -14.68 0.11 -0.12
C GLY A 394 -15.30 -0.05 1.27
N PHE A 395 -14.51 0.21 2.33
CA PHE A 395 -14.99 0.15 3.71
C PHE A 395 -16.14 1.13 3.98
N PHE A 396 -16.00 2.39 3.55
CA PHE A 396 -17.00 3.42 3.80
C PHE A 396 -18.28 3.19 3.01
N LEU A 397 -18.18 2.77 1.74
CA LEU A 397 -19.35 2.45 0.92
C LEU A 397 -20.09 1.21 1.44
N PHE A 398 -19.35 0.19 1.87
CA PHE A 398 -19.95 -0.98 2.50
C PHE A 398 -20.69 -0.59 3.79
N THR A 399 -20.06 0.23 4.64
CA THR A 399 -20.70 0.73 5.87
C THR A 399 -21.98 1.50 5.56
N GLY A 400 -21.95 2.39 4.57
CA GLY A 400 -23.14 3.11 4.08
C GLY A 400 -24.24 2.17 3.59
N PHE A 401 -23.88 1.11 2.84
CA PHE A 401 -24.82 0.05 2.48
C PHE A 401 -25.48 -0.56 3.71
N VAL A 402 -24.71 -0.97 4.73
CA VAL A 402 -25.29 -1.69 5.86
C VAL A 402 -26.27 -0.80 6.62
N LEU A 403 -25.88 0.44 6.92
CA LEU A 403 -26.74 1.42 7.57
C LEU A 403 -28.05 1.60 6.80
N LEU A 404 -27.98 1.84 5.49
CA LEU A 404 -29.17 1.98 4.65
C LEU A 404 -30.03 0.71 4.65
N SER A 405 -29.41 -0.47 4.61
CA SER A 405 -30.12 -1.76 4.66
C SER A 405 -30.92 -1.95 5.96
N LEU A 406 -30.42 -1.44 7.08
CA LEU A 406 -31.11 -1.44 8.37
C LEU A 406 -32.33 -0.53 8.32
N PHE A 407 -32.18 0.69 7.79
CA PHE A 407 -33.30 1.62 7.60
C PHE A 407 -34.39 1.06 6.70
N ILE A 408 -34.03 0.41 5.59
CA ILE A 408 -34.98 -0.28 4.70
C ILE A 408 -35.74 -1.34 5.51
N SER A 409 -35.04 -2.17 6.28
CA SER A 409 -35.65 -3.27 7.06
C SER A 409 -36.67 -2.74 8.08
N MET A 410 -36.32 -1.69 8.82
CA MET A 410 -37.22 -1.04 9.79
C MET A 410 -38.48 -0.48 9.12
N ARG A 411 -38.34 0.13 7.93
CA ARG A 411 -39.47 0.69 7.18
C ARG A 411 -40.40 -0.39 6.64
N VAL A 412 -39.83 -1.49 6.13
CA VAL A 412 -40.60 -2.66 5.70
C VAL A 412 -41.38 -3.25 6.89
N GLU A 413 -40.76 -3.33 8.09
CA GLU A 413 -41.44 -3.85 9.29
C GLU A 413 -42.60 -2.94 9.73
N LYS A 414 -42.37 -1.63 9.84
CA LYS A 414 -43.40 -0.66 10.25
C LYS A 414 -44.63 -0.68 9.34
N ARG A 415 -44.41 -0.84 8.03
CA ARG A 415 -45.49 -0.95 7.05
C ARG A 415 -46.39 -2.17 7.32
N LEU A 416 -45.81 -3.29 7.72
CA LEU A 416 -46.58 -4.51 7.98
C LEU A 416 -47.52 -4.33 9.17
N LYS A 417 -47.02 -3.80 10.29
CA LYS A 417 -47.83 -3.54 11.50
C LYS A 417 -49.04 -2.67 11.18
N ARG A 418 -48.82 -1.61 10.40
CA ARG A 418 -49.90 -0.70 9.99
C ARG A 418 -50.96 -1.38 9.09
N LYS A 419 -50.57 -2.38 8.29
CA LYS A 419 -51.48 -3.10 7.38
C LYS A 419 -52.25 -4.22 8.08
N SER A 420 -51.71 -4.82 9.14
CA SER A 420 -52.44 -5.78 9.99
C SER A 420 -53.40 -5.12 10.98
N GLU A 421 -53.25 -3.81 11.23
CA GLU A 421 -54.18 -3.02 12.07
C GLU A 421 -55.36 -2.45 11.27
N THR A 422 -55.31 -2.50 9.92
CA THR A 422 -56.36 -1.98 9.02
C THR A 422 -57.12 -3.05 8.24
N GLU A 423 -56.71 -4.32 8.37
CA GLU A 423 -57.42 -5.53 7.90
C GLU A 423 -57.97 -6.26 9.12
#